data_AF-R9MB95-F1
#
_entry.id   AF-R9MB95-F1
#
_cell.length_a   1.000
_cell.length_b   1.000
_cell.length_c   1.000
_cell.angle_alpha   90.00
_cell.angle_beta   90.00
_cell.angle_gamma   90.00
#
_symmetry.space_group_name_H-M   'P 1'
#
loop_
_entity.id
_entity.type
_entity.pdbx_description
1 polymer ?
#
loop_
_entity_poly.entity_id
_entity_poly.type
_entity_poly.pdbx_seq_one_letter_code
_entity_poly.pdbx_strand_id
1 'polypeptide(L)'
;LNLSKECRSLSYDAMTAHTAIVFTRYMMLSLENRESNDTRSMGELFLYFSDEMSDITWIQAFQMLLQMFRTLLVDQIDISDEKIDELVKAFMDAIPALLKSKLQVA
;
A
#
# COMPACT_ATOMS: atom_id res chain seq x y z
N LEU A 1 -31.14 6.66 17.64
CA LEU A 1 -31.33 7.82 18.55
C LEU A 1 -32.83 8.14 18.62
N ASN A 2 -33.36 8.49 19.81
CA ASN A 2 -34.78 8.84 20.00
C ASN A 2 -35.04 10.36 19.87
N LEU A 3 -34.67 10.92 18.72
CA LEU A 3 -34.56 12.36 18.47
C LEU A 3 -35.89 13.10 18.55
N SER A 4 -36.99 12.44 18.18
CA SER A 4 -38.32 13.06 18.08
C SER A 4 -38.87 13.58 19.41
N LYS A 5 -38.27 13.20 20.55
CA LYS A 5 -38.70 13.63 21.89
C LYS A 5 -37.68 14.53 22.61
N GLU A 6 -36.50 14.79 22.04
CA GLU A 6 -35.40 15.48 22.75
C GLU A 6 -35.55 17.01 22.78
N CYS A 7 -36.22 17.63 21.81
CA CYS A 7 -36.41 19.09 21.79
C CYS A 7 -37.87 19.46 21.55
N ARG A 8 -38.39 20.31 22.44
CA ARG A 8 -39.72 20.94 22.34
C ARG A 8 -39.65 22.46 22.45
N SER A 9 -38.46 23.02 22.21
CA SER A 9 -38.26 24.47 22.30
C SER A 9 -38.96 25.17 21.14
N LEU A 10 -39.49 26.36 21.41
CA LEU A 10 -40.09 27.25 20.41
C LEU A 10 -39.14 28.39 20.00
N SER A 11 -37.97 28.51 20.66
CA SER A 11 -36.98 29.53 20.28
C SER A 11 -36.11 29.06 19.11
N TYR A 12 -35.87 29.97 18.16
CA TYR A 12 -35.06 29.69 16.98
C TYR A 12 -33.61 29.34 17.31
N ASP A 13 -33.02 30.01 18.31
CA ASP A 13 -31.64 29.72 18.75
C ASP A 13 -31.52 28.32 19.36
N ALA A 14 -32.50 27.90 20.17
CA ALA A 14 -32.50 26.56 20.75
C ALA A 14 -32.75 25.47 19.70
N MET A 15 -33.59 25.72 18.70
CA MET A 15 -33.78 24.79 17.58
C MET A 15 -32.50 24.65 16.74
N THR A 16 -31.81 25.76 16.48
CA THR A 16 -30.53 25.78 15.77
C THR A 16 -29.46 25.01 16.54
N ALA A 17 -29.31 25.29 17.84
CA ALA A 17 -28.37 24.59 18.71
C ALA A 17 -28.69 23.09 18.80
N HIS A 18 -29.97 22.72 18.97
CA HIS A 18 -30.39 21.33 19.02
C HIS A 18 -30.06 20.59 17.72
N THR A 19 -30.34 21.21 16.58
CA THR A 19 -30.03 20.64 15.26
C THR A 19 -28.52 20.41 15.09
N ALA A 20 -27.68 21.36 15.49
CA ALA A 20 -26.23 21.21 15.47
C ALA A 20 -25.74 20.05 16.36
N ILE A 21 -26.30 19.91 17.56
CA ILE A 21 -25.98 18.80 18.48
C ILE A 21 -26.38 17.45 17.87
N VAL A 22 -27.58 17.35 17.30
CA VAL A 22 -28.07 16.12 16.64
C VAL A 22 -27.15 15.74 15.49
N PHE A 23 -26.82 16.68 14.60
CA PHE A 23 -25.90 16.39 13.49
C PHE A 23 -24.52 15.97 13.99
N THR A 24 -23.99 16.62 15.02
CA THR A 24 -22.68 16.26 15.59
C THR A 24 -22.67 14.83 16.14
N ARG A 25 -23.72 14.42 16.86
CA ARG A 25 -23.86 13.04 17.36
C ARG A 25 -23.95 12.02 16.21
N TYR A 26 -24.69 12.35 15.15
CA TYR A 26 -24.76 11.50 13.96
C TYR A 26 -23.41 11.39 13.26
N MET A 27 -22.67 12.49 13.13
CA MET A 27 -21.33 12.49 12.53
C MET A 27 -20.36 11.62 13.32
N MET A 28 -20.34 11.74 14.66
CA MET A 28 -19.51 10.90 15.53
C MET A 28 -19.84 9.41 15.35
N LEU A 29 -21.12 9.04 15.42
CA LEU A 29 -21.55 7.64 15.24
C LEU A 29 -21.25 7.11 13.84
N SER A 30 -21.37 7.95 12.81
CA SER A 30 -21.05 7.57 11.43
C SER A 30 -19.56 7.33 11.24
N LEU A 31 -18.71 8.13 11.89
CA LEU A 31 -17.26 7.97 11.88
C LEU A 31 -16.86 6.67 12.61
N GLU A 32 -17.37 6.45 13.82
CA GLU A 32 -17.14 5.21 14.58
C GLU A 32 -17.59 3.97 13.78
N ASN A 33 -18.75 4.03 13.15
CA ASN A 33 -19.25 2.94 12.31
C ASN A 33 -18.36 2.68 11.09
N ARG A 34 -17.79 3.74 10.50
CA ARG A 34 -16.82 3.60 9.41
C ARG A 34 -15.54 2.94 9.91
N GLU A 35 -14.98 3.39 11.03
CA GLU A 35 -13.77 2.77 11.60
C GLU A 35 -13.98 1.30 11.99
N SER A 36 -15.14 0.96 12.55
CA SER A 36 -15.43 -0.41 12.99
C SER A 36 -15.82 -1.37 11.86
N ASN A 37 -16.47 -0.90 10.80
CA ASN A 37 -17.11 -1.78 9.80
C ASN A 37 -16.66 -1.54 8.35
N ASP A 38 -15.97 -0.43 8.05
CA ASP A 38 -15.54 -0.11 6.69
C ASP A 38 -14.17 -0.74 6.40
N THR A 39 -14.20 -1.93 5.80
CA THR A 39 -13.01 -2.60 5.27
C THR A 39 -12.33 -1.80 4.16
N ARG A 40 -12.98 -0.78 3.58
CA ARG A 40 -12.39 0.12 2.58
C ARG A 40 -11.29 1.03 3.13
N SER A 41 -11.16 1.18 4.46
CA SER A 41 -9.96 1.80 5.06
C SER A 41 -8.67 1.02 4.76
N MET A 42 -8.77 -0.27 4.37
CA MET A 42 -7.64 -1.00 3.78
C MET A 42 -7.19 -0.42 2.42
N GLY A 43 -8.02 0.40 1.78
CA GLY A 43 -7.66 1.14 0.57
C GLY A 43 -6.57 2.17 0.81
N GLU A 44 -6.49 2.76 2.02
CA GLU A 44 -5.40 3.67 2.40
C GLU A 44 -4.10 2.88 2.61
N LEU A 45 -4.17 1.74 3.29
CA LEU A 45 -3.06 0.78 3.37
C LEU A 45 -2.59 0.30 2.00
N PHE A 46 -3.51 -0.02 1.09
CA PHE A 46 -3.19 -0.36 -0.30
C PHE A 46 -2.51 0.79 -1.03
N LEU A 47 -2.94 2.03 -0.80
CA LEU A 47 -2.30 3.23 -1.33
C LEU A 47 -0.88 3.41 -0.79
N TYR A 48 -0.66 3.28 0.52
CA TYR A 48 0.67 3.31 1.12
C TYR A 48 1.57 2.19 0.58
N PHE A 49 1.05 0.96 0.42
CA PHE A 49 1.80 -0.13 -0.20
C PHE A 49 2.09 0.13 -1.68
N SER A 50 1.19 0.79 -2.41
CA SER A 50 1.39 1.13 -3.82
C SER A 50 2.38 2.28 -4.01
N ASP A 51 2.41 3.23 -3.07
CA ASP A 51 3.37 4.34 -3.02
C ASP A 51 4.77 3.80 -2.69
N GLU A 52 4.87 2.95 -1.68
CA GLU A 52 6.14 2.27 -1.32
C GLU A 52 6.61 1.31 -2.44
N MET A 53 5.70 0.62 -3.12
CA MET A 53 6.04 -0.17 -4.32
C MET A 53 6.51 0.71 -5.49
N SER A 54 6.09 1.97 -5.55
CA SER A 54 6.56 2.91 -6.57
C SER A 54 8.00 3.38 -6.33
N ASP A 55 8.48 3.30 -5.09
CA ASP A 55 9.85 3.67 -4.68
C ASP A 55 10.89 2.56 -4.90
N ILE A 56 10.48 1.33 -5.21
CA ILE A 56 11.41 0.31 -5.70
C ILE A 56 11.73 0.62 -7.16
N THR A 57 12.96 1.07 -7.43
CA THR A 57 13.40 1.31 -8.81
C THR A 57 13.34 0.01 -9.61
N TRP A 58 13.10 0.11 -10.92
CA TRP A 58 13.08 -1.04 -11.82
C TRP A 58 14.36 -1.90 -11.71
N ILE A 59 15.52 -1.27 -11.45
CA ILE A 59 16.81 -1.94 -11.27
C ILE A 59 16.82 -2.75 -9.97
N GLN A 60 16.35 -2.20 -8.86
CA GLN A 60 16.26 -2.91 -7.58
C GLN A 60 15.29 -4.09 -7.67
N ALA A 61 14.12 -3.91 -8.29
CA ALA A 61 13.17 -4.99 -8.52
C ALA A 61 13.79 -6.12 -9.37
N PHE A 62 14.54 -5.76 -10.41
CA PHE A 62 15.24 -6.72 -11.27
C PHE A 62 16.36 -7.46 -10.51
N GLN A 63 17.14 -6.76 -9.69
CA GLN A 63 18.17 -7.36 -8.84
C GLN A 63 17.58 -8.31 -7.79
N MET A 64 16.47 -7.96 -7.15
CA MET A 64 15.77 -8.83 -6.21
C MET A 64 15.27 -10.11 -6.89
N LEU A 65 14.74 -9.99 -8.11
CA LEU A 65 14.31 -11.14 -8.92
C LEU A 65 15.48 -12.09 -9.24
N LEU A 66 16.63 -11.54 -9.65
CA LEU A 66 17.84 -12.33 -9.92
C LEU A 66 18.38 -12.99 -8.65
N GLN A 67 18.36 -12.28 -7.52
CA GLN A 67 18.80 -12.85 -6.24
C GLN A 67 17.91 -14.00 -5.79
N MET A 68 16.59 -13.85 -5.92
CA MET A 68 15.63 -14.90 -5.58
C MET A 68 15.78 -16.11 -6.51
N PHE A 69 16.03 -15.88 -7.80
CA PHE A 69 16.35 -16.93 -8.76
C PHE A 69 17.63 -17.68 -8.38
N ARG A 70 18.69 -16.98 -7.95
CA ARG A 70 19.91 -17.58 -7.41
C ARG A 70 19.61 -18.47 -6.20
N THR A 71 18.87 -17.98 -5.21
CA THR A 71 18.54 -18.77 -4.01
C THR A 71 17.78 -20.05 -4.36
N LEU A 72 16.81 -19.96 -5.27
CA LEU A 72 16.09 -21.14 -5.76
C LEU A 72 17.00 -22.12 -6.50
N LEU A 73 17.98 -21.63 -7.26
CA LEU A 73 18.94 -22.49 -7.94
C LEU A 73 19.88 -23.20 -6.95
N VAL A 74 20.37 -22.53 -5.92
CA VAL A 74 21.19 -23.14 -4.85
C VAL A 74 20.41 -24.21 -4.10
N ASP A 75 19.15 -23.92 -3.76
CA ASP A 75 18.31 -24.83 -2.96
C ASP A 75 17.84 -26.07 -3.75
N GLN A 76 17.73 -25.98 -5.08
CA GLN A 76 17.20 -27.05 -5.94
C GLN A 76 18.28 -27.76 -6.77
N ILE A 77 19.44 -27.14 -6.96
CA ILE A 77 20.52 -27.68 -7.79
C ILE A 77 21.82 -27.53 -7.01
N ASP A 78 22.55 -28.64 -6.84
CA ASP A 78 23.84 -28.71 -6.13
C ASP A 78 24.95 -28.01 -6.95
N ILE A 79 24.81 -26.70 -7.16
CA ILE A 79 25.70 -25.83 -7.92
C ILE A 79 26.46 -24.97 -6.91
N SER A 80 27.79 -24.88 -7.08
CA SER A 80 28.61 -24.00 -6.23
C SER A 80 28.32 -22.52 -6.51
N ASP A 81 28.44 -21.67 -5.48
CA ASP A 81 28.18 -20.23 -5.59
C ASP A 81 29.02 -19.55 -6.69
N GLU A 82 30.26 -20.02 -6.90
CA GLU A 82 31.14 -19.49 -7.94
C GLU A 82 30.57 -19.71 -9.34
N LYS A 83 29.93 -20.87 -9.57
CA LYS A 83 29.33 -21.19 -10.86
C LYS A 83 28.07 -20.38 -11.11
N ILE A 84 27.36 -20.02 -10.05
CA ILE A 84 26.20 -19.12 -10.13
C ILE A 84 26.65 -17.71 -10.50
N ASP A 85 27.70 -17.18 -9.86
CA ASP A 85 28.23 -15.86 -10.18
C ASP A 85 28.71 -15.78 -11.64
N GLU A 86 29.34 -16.85 -12.17
CA GLU A 86 29.69 -16.96 -13.59
C GLU A 86 28.45 -16.90 -14.50
N LEU A 87 27.38 -17.62 -14.16
CA LEU A 87 26.14 -17.64 -14.94
C LEU A 87 25.41 -16.29 -14.90
N VAL A 88 25.35 -15.65 -13.73
CA VAL A 88 24.78 -14.31 -13.57
C VAL A 88 25.56 -13.30 -14.41
N LYS A 89 26.90 -13.38 -14.39
CA LYS A 89 27.74 -12.51 -15.22
C LYS A 89 27.53 -12.76 -16.71
N ALA A 90 27.51 -14.01 -17.14
CA ALA A 90 27.26 -14.38 -18.53
C ALA A 90 25.85 -13.93 -19.00
N PHE A 91 24.85 -14.03 -18.14
CA PHE A 91 23.51 -13.52 -18.38
C PHE A 91 23.52 -12.00 -18.56
N MET A 92 24.12 -11.28 -17.61
CA MET A 92 24.25 -9.81 -17.70
C MET A 92 24.98 -9.40 -18.98
N ASP A 93 26.00 -10.15 -19.39
CA ASP A 93 26.76 -9.89 -20.61
C ASP A 93 25.96 -10.17 -21.89
N ALA A 94 25.03 -11.12 -21.88
CA ALA A 94 24.14 -11.44 -23.00
C ALA A 94 22.97 -10.45 -23.19
N ILE A 95 22.68 -9.60 -22.19
CA ILE A 95 21.62 -8.59 -22.31
C ILE A 95 21.98 -7.58 -23.41
N PRO A 96 21.02 -7.25 -24.32
CA PRO A 96 21.22 -6.24 -25.35
C PRO A 96 21.71 -4.89 -24.80
N ALA A 97 22.61 -4.23 -25.54
CA ALA A 97 23.23 -2.96 -25.11
C ALA A 97 22.22 -1.87 -24.75
N LEU A 98 21.08 -1.83 -25.44
CA LEU A 98 19.97 -0.92 -25.13
C LEU A 98 19.45 -1.12 -23.70
N LEU A 99 19.27 -2.37 -23.26
CA LEU A 99 18.79 -2.71 -21.93
C LEU A 99 19.90 -2.56 -20.87
N LYS A 100 21.16 -2.89 -21.21
CA LYS A 100 22.32 -2.62 -20.33
C LYS A 100 22.43 -1.13 -19.98
N SER A 101 22.22 -0.24 -20.96
CA SER A 101 22.27 1.21 -20.72
C SER A 101 21.18 1.70 -19.76
N LYS A 102 20.08 0.97 -19.62
CA LYS A 102 19.01 1.26 -18.66
C LYS A 102 19.26 0.62 -17.30
N LEU A 103 20.05 -0.45 -17.25
CA LEU A 103 20.46 -1.14 -16.02
C LEU A 103 21.67 -0.50 -15.33
N GLN A 104 22.54 0.19 -16.07
CA GLN A 104 23.74 0.84 -15.56
C GLN A 104 23.52 2.25 -15.01
N VAL A 105 22.32 2.82 -15.17
CA VAL A 105 21.97 4.13 -14.63
C VAL A 105 21.31 3.91 -13.26
N ALA A 106 22.15 3.73 -12.25
CA ALA A 106 21.85 3.86 -10.83
C ALA A 106 22.93 4.73 -10.20
#